data_AF-A0A832RW28-F1
#
_entry.id   AF-A0A832RW28-F1
#
_cell.length_a   1.000
_cell.length_b   1.000
_cell.length_c   1.000
_cell.angle_alpha   90.00
_cell.angle_beta   90.00
_cell.angle_gamma   90.00
#
_symmetry.space_group_name_H-M   'P 1'
#
loop_
_entity.id
_entity.type
_entity.pdbx_description
1 polymer ?
#
loop_
_entity_poly.entity_id
_entity_poly.type
_entity_poly.pdbx_seq_one_letter_code
_entity_poly.pdbx_strand_id
1 'polypeptide(L)'
;VEVAKKDGKIIFGGEIIENGFYQNGYYVKPTIVTNLPKNHKLVKEELFLPFLCVQEFEKFDEAIQQANDSEYGLTAGIFSQNKTEIDEFFAKIEAGVTYANRAQSATTGAMVQSQPFVGWKNSGISGKGAGGAYYLTQFLREQTQTICNES
;
A
#
# COMPACT_ATOMS: atom_id res chain seq x y z
N VAL A 1 -9.10 4.62 -17.97
CA VAL A 1 -10.20 5.64 -18.02
C VAL A 1 -11.47 5.06 -18.63
N GLU A 2 -11.43 4.56 -19.86
CA GLU A 2 -12.67 4.07 -20.52
C GLU A 2 -13.40 2.97 -19.74
N VAL A 3 -12.67 2.00 -19.18
CA VAL A 3 -13.26 0.98 -18.27
C VAL A 3 -13.93 1.63 -17.05
N ALA A 4 -13.29 2.64 -16.44
CA ALA A 4 -13.85 3.35 -15.30
C ALA A 4 -15.09 4.18 -15.64
N LYS A 5 -15.18 4.75 -16.86
CA LYS A 5 -16.39 5.44 -17.34
C LYS A 5 -17.55 4.48 -17.54
N LYS A 6 -17.26 3.26 -17.97
CA LYS A 6 -18.25 2.23 -18.23
C LYS A 6 -18.83 1.64 -16.95
N ASP A 7 -17.95 1.29 -16.01
CA ASP A 7 -18.30 0.45 -14.87
C ASP A 7 -18.34 1.23 -13.54
N GLY A 8 -18.09 2.55 -13.55
CA GLY A 8 -18.09 3.43 -12.40
C GLY A 8 -18.34 4.89 -12.78
N LYS A 9 -17.91 5.82 -11.91
CA LYS A 9 -18.09 7.26 -12.13
C LYS A 9 -16.77 7.99 -11.93
N ILE A 10 -16.26 8.63 -13.00
CA ILE A 10 -15.12 9.55 -12.89
C ILE A 10 -15.62 10.88 -12.33
N ILE A 11 -15.12 11.29 -11.17
CA ILE A 11 -15.51 12.54 -10.51
C ILE A 11 -14.47 13.65 -10.70
N PHE A 12 -13.24 13.29 -11.08
CA PHE A 12 -12.17 14.23 -11.40
C PHE A 12 -11.18 13.59 -12.39
N GLY A 13 -10.67 14.39 -13.32
CA GLY A 13 -9.63 13.97 -14.26
C GLY A 13 -10.12 12.99 -15.32
N GLY A 14 -9.24 12.03 -15.67
CA GLY A 14 -9.49 11.04 -16.72
C GLY A 14 -9.01 11.46 -18.12
N GLU A 15 -8.18 12.50 -18.24
CA GLU A 15 -7.67 12.98 -19.52
C GLU A 15 -6.16 12.82 -19.68
N ILE A 16 -5.73 12.59 -20.92
CA ILE A 16 -4.34 12.71 -21.35
C ILE A 16 -4.05 14.20 -21.63
N ILE A 17 -2.85 14.66 -21.29
CA ILE A 17 -2.42 16.04 -21.51
C ILE A 17 -1.49 16.08 -22.73
N GLU A 18 -2.02 16.51 -23.87
CA GLU A 18 -1.31 16.45 -25.16
C GLU A 18 -0.91 17.84 -25.70
N ASN A 19 -1.18 18.91 -24.93
CA ASN A 19 -1.03 20.28 -25.40
C ASN A 19 0.11 21.03 -24.69
N GLY A 20 0.68 22.03 -25.37
CA GLY A 20 1.65 22.94 -24.82
C GLY A 20 2.94 22.25 -24.39
N PHE A 21 3.43 22.55 -23.18
CA PHE A 21 4.67 21.97 -22.65
C PHE A 21 4.65 20.43 -22.58
N TYR A 22 3.46 19.82 -22.53
CA TYR A 22 3.28 18.39 -22.32
C TYR A 22 3.19 17.57 -23.62
N GLN A 23 3.15 18.23 -24.79
CA GLN A 23 2.83 17.61 -26.08
C GLN A 23 3.76 16.44 -26.51
N ASN A 24 4.97 16.37 -25.96
CA ASN A 24 5.98 15.36 -26.30
C ASN A 24 6.25 14.37 -25.14
N GLY A 25 5.35 14.26 -24.16
CA GLY A 25 5.53 13.35 -23.01
C GLY A 25 4.28 12.56 -22.66
N TYR A 26 4.43 11.66 -21.67
CA TYR A 26 3.35 10.78 -21.20
C TYR A 26 2.67 11.37 -19.98
N TYR A 27 1.89 12.42 -20.19
CA TYR A 27 1.23 13.15 -19.11
C TYR A 27 -0.26 12.82 -19.05
N VAL A 28 -0.72 12.50 -17.85
CA VAL A 28 -2.14 12.29 -17.54
C VAL A 28 -2.54 13.16 -16.36
N LYS A 29 -3.79 13.60 -16.34
CA LYS A 29 -4.35 14.24 -15.15
C LYS A 29 -4.60 13.20 -14.05
N PRO A 30 -4.40 13.58 -12.77
CA PRO A 30 -4.86 12.75 -11.66
C PRO A 30 -6.33 12.41 -11.82
N THR A 31 -6.69 11.15 -11.61
CA THR A 31 -8.05 10.67 -11.86
C THR A 31 -8.64 10.13 -10.57
N ILE A 32 -9.88 10.52 -10.25
CA ILE A 32 -10.62 10.00 -9.10
C ILE A 32 -11.89 9.34 -9.61
N VAL A 33 -12.10 8.09 -9.20
CA VAL A 33 -13.22 7.25 -9.63
C VAL A 33 -13.97 6.73 -8.41
N THR A 34 -15.29 6.81 -8.45
CA THR A 34 -16.19 6.26 -7.44
C THR A 34 -17.12 5.21 -8.06
N ASN A 35 -17.92 4.55 -7.23
CA ASN A 35 -19.00 3.65 -7.63
C ASN A 35 -18.57 2.45 -8.49
N LEU A 36 -17.30 2.06 -8.42
CA LEU A 36 -16.84 0.78 -8.98
C LEU A 36 -17.30 -0.37 -8.10
N PRO A 37 -17.67 -1.53 -8.66
CA PRO A 37 -17.90 -2.75 -7.88
C PRO A 37 -16.66 -3.13 -7.04
N LYS A 38 -16.85 -3.67 -5.84
CA LYS A 38 -15.76 -4.02 -4.91
C LYS A 38 -14.72 -4.98 -5.50
N ASN A 39 -15.17 -5.93 -6.33
CA ASN A 39 -14.32 -6.92 -7.00
C ASN A 39 -13.89 -6.48 -8.41
N HIS A 40 -14.06 -5.19 -8.73
CA HIS A 40 -13.68 -4.67 -10.03
C HIS A 40 -12.15 -4.63 -10.17
N LYS A 41 -11.63 -4.98 -11.34
CA LYS A 41 -10.18 -5.05 -11.59
C LYS A 41 -9.44 -3.76 -11.26
N LEU A 42 -10.01 -2.59 -11.54
CA LEU A 42 -9.39 -1.29 -11.20
C LEU A 42 -9.25 -1.02 -9.69
N VAL A 43 -9.96 -1.79 -8.84
CA VAL A 43 -9.84 -1.73 -7.38
C VAL A 43 -8.75 -2.69 -6.89
N LYS A 44 -8.52 -3.80 -7.61
CA LYS A 44 -7.62 -4.90 -7.19
C LYS A 44 -6.24 -4.85 -7.83
N GLU A 45 -6.16 -4.40 -9.07
CA GLU A 45 -4.94 -4.39 -9.87
C GLU A 45 -4.14 -3.11 -9.63
N GLU A 46 -2.82 -3.25 -9.56
CA GLU A 46 -1.90 -2.12 -9.43
C GLU A 46 -1.74 -1.41 -10.78
N LEU A 47 -2.13 -0.13 -10.83
CA LEU A 47 -2.11 0.65 -12.07
C LEU A 47 -0.80 1.43 -12.28
N PHE A 48 -0.03 1.70 -11.22
CA PHE A 48 1.15 2.59 -11.26
C PHE A 48 0.88 3.96 -11.91
N LEU A 49 -0.34 4.47 -11.78
CA LEU A 49 -0.81 5.74 -12.34
C LEU A 49 -1.36 6.64 -11.22
N PRO A 50 -1.45 7.97 -11.44
CA PRO A 50 -2.11 8.89 -10.51
C PRO A 50 -3.64 8.69 -10.56
N PHE A 51 -4.10 7.55 -10.05
CA PHE A 51 -5.47 7.06 -10.18
C PHE A 51 -5.98 6.57 -8.83
N LEU A 52 -7.04 7.20 -8.32
CA LEU A 52 -7.64 6.90 -7.03
C LEU A 52 -9.03 6.29 -7.22
N CYS A 53 -9.23 5.09 -6.69
CA CYS A 53 -10.54 4.46 -6.54
C CYS A 53 -11.07 4.73 -5.14
N VAL A 54 -12.30 5.24 -5.04
CA VAL A 54 -13.01 5.44 -3.77
C VAL A 54 -14.05 4.34 -3.62
N GLN A 55 -14.05 3.69 -2.45
CA GLN A 55 -15.03 2.69 -2.04
C GLN A 55 -15.70 3.14 -0.76
N GLU A 56 -17.00 2.89 -0.66
CA GLU A 56 -17.80 3.17 0.53
C GLU A 56 -17.95 1.89 1.37
N PHE A 57 -18.11 2.08 2.68
CA PHE A 57 -18.36 1.02 3.64
C PHE A 57 -19.34 1.53 4.70
N GLU A 58 -20.11 0.62 5.31
CA GLU A 58 -21.06 0.99 6.36
C GLU A 58 -20.51 0.72 7.76
N LYS A 59 -19.65 -0.31 7.88
CA LYS A 59 -19.05 -0.74 9.14
C LYS A 59 -17.54 -0.76 9.03
N PHE A 60 -16.86 -0.39 10.10
CA PHE A 60 -15.40 -0.31 10.10
C PHE A 60 -14.72 -1.66 9.81
N ASP A 61 -15.23 -2.76 10.37
CA ASP A 61 -14.78 -4.12 10.07
C ASP A 61 -14.82 -4.44 8.56
N GLU A 62 -15.85 -3.94 7.87
CA GLU A 62 -15.99 -4.11 6.43
C GLU A 62 -14.91 -3.35 5.67
N ALA A 63 -14.54 -2.15 6.13
CA ALA A 63 -13.45 -1.37 5.53
C ALA A 63 -12.12 -2.12 5.61
N ILE A 64 -11.83 -2.75 6.76
CA ILE A 64 -10.63 -3.58 6.93
C ILE A 64 -10.67 -4.80 6.02
N GLN A 65 -11.82 -5.48 5.93
CA GLN A 65 -11.99 -6.62 5.02
C GLN A 65 -11.78 -6.21 3.56
N GLN A 66 -12.36 -5.09 3.13
CA GLN A 66 -12.18 -4.56 1.77
C GLN A 66 -10.71 -4.20 1.49
N ALA A 67 -10.01 -3.60 2.46
CA ALA A 67 -8.59 -3.26 2.34
C ALA A 67 -7.69 -4.51 2.29
N ASN A 68 -8.03 -5.54 3.06
CA ASN A 68 -7.31 -6.82 3.07
C ASN A 68 -7.66 -7.71 1.87
N ASP A 69 -8.78 -7.46 1.18
CA ASP A 69 -9.15 -8.16 -0.05
C ASP A 69 -8.32 -7.66 -1.24
N SER A 70 -7.01 -7.81 -1.13
CA SER A 70 -6.00 -7.54 -2.14
C SER A 70 -4.98 -8.66 -2.10
N GLU A 71 -4.50 -9.06 -3.28
CA GLU A 71 -3.38 -10.00 -3.39
C GLU A 71 -2.08 -9.39 -2.83
N TYR A 72 -2.04 -8.06 -2.69
CA TYR A 72 -0.91 -7.28 -2.21
C TYR A 72 -1.14 -6.79 -0.78
N GLY A 73 -0.04 -6.56 -0.07
CA GLY A 73 -0.02 -6.10 1.32
C GLY A 73 1.21 -5.25 1.62
N LEU A 74 1.47 -4.23 0.80
CA LEU A 74 2.67 -3.41 0.94
C LEU A 74 2.49 -2.32 2.01
N THR A 75 1.61 -1.36 1.74
CA THR A 75 1.37 -0.21 2.63
C THR A 75 -0.11 0.02 2.89
N ALA A 76 -0.48 0.40 4.10
CA ALA A 76 -1.84 0.81 4.44
C ALA A 76 -1.84 2.01 5.40
N GLY A 77 -2.93 2.77 5.40
CA GLY A 77 -3.07 3.95 6.26
C GLY A 77 -4.49 4.15 6.74
N ILE A 78 -4.64 4.65 7.95
CA ILE A 78 -5.92 5.08 8.52
C ILE A 78 -5.87 6.55 8.94
N PHE A 79 -6.97 7.27 8.70
CA PHE A 79 -7.25 8.54 9.35
C PHE A 79 -8.49 8.37 10.23
N SER A 80 -8.32 8.49 11.54
CA SER A 80 -9.43 8.40 12.51
C SER A 80 -9.08 9.16 13.79
N GLN A 81 -10.09 9.68 14.47
CA GLN A 81 -9.97 10.22 15.83
C GLN A 81 -10.36 9.19 16.90
N ASN A 82 -10.95 8.07 16.49
CA ASN A 82 -11.37 7.00 17.37
C ASN A 82 -10.19 6.05 17.64
N LYS A 83 -9.73 6.02 18.89
CA LYS A 83 -8.61 5.16 19.29
C LYS A 83 -8.90 3.68 19.07
N THR A 84 -10.15 3.23 19.29
CA THR A 84 -10.52 1.82 19.10
C THR A 84 -10.37 1.40 17.64
N GLU A 85 -10.77 2.25 16.70
CA GLU A 85 -10.60 2.00 15.25
C GLU A 85 -9.12 1.93 14.85
N ILE A 86 -8.28 2.82 15.41
CA ILE A 86 -6.84 2.82 15.15
C ILE A 86 -6.19 1.53 15.68
N ASP A 87 -6.50 1.17 16.92
CA ASP A 87 -5.93 -0.03 17.56
C ASP A 87 -6.41 -1.29 16.81
N GLU A 88 -7.68 -1.33 16.38
CA GLU A 88 -8.27 -2.40 15.58
C GLU A 88 -7.67 -2.49 14.17
N PHE A 89 -7.44 -1.34 13.51
CA PHE A 89 -6.74 -1.28 12.23
C PHE A 89 -5.36 -1.92 12.33
N PHE A 90 -4.53 -1.51 13.30
CA PHE A 90 -3.20 -2.07 13.46
C PHE A 90 -3.21 -3.56 13.84
N ALA A 91 -4.27 -4.03 14.50
CA ALA A 91 -4.40 -5.43 14.87
C ALA A 91 -4.82 -6.33 13.69
N LYS A 92 -5.56 -5.80 12.71
CA LYS A 92 -6.22 -6.61 11.67
C LYS A 92 -5.76 -6.33 10.24
N ILE A 93 -5.12 -5.19 9.96
CA ILE A 93 -4.68 -4.87 8.61
C ILE A 93 -3.53 -5.78 8.17
N GLU A 94 -3.59 -6.27 6.93
CA GLU A 94 -2.60 -7.18 6.36
C GLU A 94 -1.67 -6.44 5.40
N ALA A 95 -0.85 -5.54 5.96
CA ALA A 95 0.16 -4.79 5.22
C ALA A 95 1.45 -4.67 6.02
N GLY A 96 2.58 -4.64 5.32
CA GLY A 96 3.89 -4.61 5.97
C GLY A 96 4.27 -3.25 6.55
N VAL A 97 3.82 -2.14 5.96
CA VAL A 97 4.05 -0.78 6.49
C VAL A 97 2.72 -0.06 6.69
N THR A 98 2.41 0.26 7.94
CA THR A 98 1.11 0.82 8.31
C THR A 98 1.25 2.16 9.01
N TYR A 99 0.34 3.10 8.72
CA TYR A 99 0.32 4.42 9.32
C TYR A 99 -1.05 4.77 9.89
N ALA A 100 -1.08 5.57 10.96
CA ALA A 100 -2.29 6.24 11.43
C ALA A 100 -2.04 7.75 11.49
N ASN A 101 -2.97 8.54 10.96
CA ASN A 101 -3.00 10.01 11.06
C ASN A 101 -1.72 10.73 10.60
N ARG A 102 -1.00 10.17 9.62
CA ARG A 102 0.21 10.78 9.11
C ARG A 102 -0.14 11.98 8.21
N ALA A 103 0.33 13.17 8.60
CA ALA A 103 -0.07 14.44 8.00
C ALA A 103 0.24 14.57 6.50
N GLN A 104 1.34 14.00 6.02
CA GLN A 104 1.80 14.18 4.63
C GLN A 104 1.25 13.13 3.65
N SER A 105 1.04 11.91 4.12
CA SER A 105 0.63 10.78 3.28
C SER A 105 0.09 9.65 4.14
N ALA A 106 -0.94 8.96 3.65
CA ALA A 106 -1.48 7.78 4.30
C ALA A 106 -0.55 6.57 4.19
N THR A 107 0.27 6.48 3.15
CA THR A 107 0.90 5.21 2.74
C THR A 107 2.32 5.34 2.19
N THR A 108 2.83 6.55 1.94
CA THR A 108 4.14 6.76 1.27
C THR A 108 5.15 7.46 2.17
N GLY A 109 6.43 7.47 1.74
CA GLY A 109 7.51 8.19 2.41
C GLY A 109 8.08 7.46 3.62
N ALA A 110 8.22 6.14 3.55
CA ALA A 110 8.89 5.37 4.58
C ALA A 110 10.35 5.83 4.73
N MET A 111 10.76 6.13 5.96
CA MET A 111 12.14 6.53 6.26
C MET A 111 12.98 5.32 6.66
N VAL A 112 14.18 5.20 6.07
CA VAL A 112 15.18 4.19 6.45
C VAL A 112 15.39 4.22 7.97
N GLN A 113 15.59 3.05 8.57
CA GLN A 113 15.76 2.82 10.01
C GLN A 113 14.48 3.03 10.84
N SER A 114 13.75 4.13 10.67
CA SER A 114 12.53 4.42 11.44
C SER A 114 11.34 3.58 11.01
N GLN A 115 11.21 3.33 9.71
CA GLN A 115 10.09 2.64 9.08
C GLN A 115 10.63 1.65 8.04
N PRO A 116 11.29 0.54 8.47
CA PRO A 116 11.78 -0.47 7.55
C PRO A 116 10.72 -0.88 6.54
N PHE A 117 11.03 -0.76 5.25
CA PHE A 117 10.03 -0.91 4.21
C PHE A 117 9.86 -2.39 3.84
N VAL A 118 8.70 -2.96 4.16
CA VAL A 118 8.41 -4.39 4.04
C VAL A 118 7.00 -4.61 3.49
N GLY A 119 6.80 -5.68 2.73
CA GLY A 119 5.49 -6.10 2.25
C GLY A 119 5.08 -7.48 2.78
N TRP A 120 3.77 -7.69 2.88
CA TRP A 120 3.12 -8.97 3.14
C TRP A 120 2.47 -9.48 1.85
N LYS A 121 1.95 -10.73 1.86
CA LYS A 121 1.30 -11.36 0.70
C LYS A 121 2.22 -11.34 -0.54
N ASN A 122 1.68 -11.03 -1.71
CA ASN A 122 2.47 -10.92 -2.93
C ASN A 122 3.39 -9.68 -2.96
N SER A 123 3.36 -8.82 -1.94
CA SER A 123 4.25 -7.65 -1.83
C SER A 123 5.60 -7.97 -1.17
N GLY A 124 5.82 -9.16 -0.63
CA GLY A 124 7.10 -9.51 -0.03
C GLY A 124 7.20 -10.97 0.40
N ILE A 125 8.38 -11.57 0.22
CA ILE A 125 8.60 -13.00 0.48
C ILE A 125 9.30 -13.29 1.81
N SER A 126 10.13 -12.37 2.32
CA SER A 126 11.00 -12.62 3.47
C SER A 126 10.46 -12.08 4.79
N GLY A 127 9.49 -11.17 4.73
CA GLY A 127 9.02 -10.40 5.89
C GLY A 127 10.10 -9.52 6.53
N LYS A 128 11.26 -9.32 5.88
CA LYS A 128 12.36 -8.48 6.38
C LYS A 128 12.48 -7.22 5.54
N GLY A 129 12.14 -6.08 6.15
CA GLY A 129 12.08 -4.80 5.44
C GLY A 129 13.44 -4.19 5.12
N ALA A 130 13.55 -3.58 3.95
CA ALA A 130 14.70 -2.78 3.55
C ALA A 130 14.93 -1.62 4.52
N GLY A 131 16.20 -1.35 4.82
CA GLY A 131 16.57 -0.30 5.78
C GLY A 131 16.28 -0.64 7.25
N GLY A 132 15.88 -1.88 7.56
CA GLY A 132 15.71 -2.37 8.93
C GLY A 132 16.86 -3.27 9.40
N ALA A 133 16.89 -3.53 10.71
CA ALA A 133 17.94 -4.35 11.36
C ALA A 133 18.05 -5.77 10.79
N TYR A 134 16.94 -6.35 10.34
CA TYR A 134 16.89 -7.70 9.80
C TYR A 134 17.21 -7.79 8.30
N TYR A 135 17.42 -6.67 7.61
CA TYR A 135 17.63 -6.71 6.17
C TYR A 135 18.98 -7.33 5.82
N LEU A 136 20.04 -6.93 6.53
CA LEU A 136 21.41 -7.37 6.29
C LEU A 136 21.56 -8.89 6.50
N THR A 137 20.87 -9.45 7.49
CA THR A 137 21.00 -10.87 7.84
C THR A 137 20.53 -11.80 6.74
N GLN A 138 19.71 -11.33 5.79
CA GLN A 138 19.30 -12.10 4.61
C GLN A 138 20.46 -12.41 3.66
N PHE A 139 21.55 -11.64 3.75
CA PHE A 139 22.74 -11.78 2.91
C PHE A 139 23.91 -12.45 3.64
N LEU A 140 23.70 -12.88 4.89
CA LEU A 140 24.70 -13.50 5.75
C LEU A 140 24.36 -14.97 6.03
N ARG A 141 25.33 -15.72 6.55
CA ARG A 141 25.15 -17.09 7.04
C ARG A 141 25.65 -17.16 8.48
N GLU A 142 24.84 -17.75 9.36
CA GLU A 142 25.25 -18.00 10.73
C GLU A 142 26.13 -19.25 10.80
N GLN A 143 27.17 -19.21 11.63
CA GLN A 143 28.02 -20.36 11.92
C GLN A 143 28.38 -20.35 13.41
N THR A 144 28.04 -21.42 14.12
CA THR A 144 28.53 -21.67 15.48
C THR A 144 29.81 -22.49 15.42
N GLN A 145 30.84 -22.06 16.14
CA GLN A 145 32.09 -22.80 16.28
C GLN A 145 32.36 -23.05 17.77
N THR A 146 32.57 -24.31 18.13
CA THR A 146 32.90 -24.72 19.50
C THR A 146 34.20 -25.50 19.47
N ILE A 147 35.16 -25.10 20.30
CA ILE A 147 36.42 -25.83 20.51
C ILE A 147 36.40 -26.35 21.94
N CYS A 148 36.37 -27.68 22.10
CA CYS A 148 36.50 -28.35 23.39
C CYS A 148 37.96 -28.78 23.56
N ASN A 149 38.66 -28.22 24.55
CA ASN A 149 39.99 -28.67 24.94
C ASN A 149 39.85 -29.67 26.10
N GLU A 150 40.70 -30.70 26.12
CA GLU A 150 40.81 -31.59 27.28
C GLU A 150 41.45 -30.83 28.46
N SER A 151 40.89 -31.05 29.65
CA SER A 151 41.36 -30.48 30.93
C SER A 151 42.56 -31.22 31.48
#